data_AF-A0A0M4CVV7-F1
#
_entry.id   AF-A0A0M4CVV7-F1
#
_cell.length_a   1.000
_cell.length_b   1.000
_cell.length_c   1.000
_cell.angle_alpha   90.00
_cell.angle_beta   90.00
_cell.angle_gamma   90.00
#
_symmetry.space_group_name_H-M   'P 1'
#
loop_
_entity.id
_entity.type
_entity.pdbx_description
1 polymer ?
#
loop_
_entity_poly.entity_id
_entity_poly.type
_entity_poly.pdbx_seq_one_letter_code
_entity_poly.pdbx_strand_id
1 'polypeptide(L)'
;MNETVFQGCRYNVAALLVAGGIAPVAQGQALQVVTPEQQESYVQQFHHEGDTPPVVDGVGGYTEQEIAEIHEAIRQAQESGTPNEELIPGEMWSDKVELPSTIDKAAADEAEIAIAQQQAQPQARGLAAAAACQTFWPSPHQVCGAILERYIQQGAQFGWMLLPTEGQALNPDGQGYRQRFMAGFIYWNPSTGAHAVNNYSAQVWERNGWETGWMGYPTGGEVPVSGSDLIDGELNGWVQTFQGGRVYRSPFLEGFQAASINGLILDKWLELGGPESALGFPIADEAVTTDGVGRFSIFENGNLYWHPETGVHQVDTLIYEVWANSGSTSGQYGYPTSDPYISDDGSLAQDFQTGTINLNEELANYGYTRIGNKDVSNLIIAYLQRNGLSADTYSYIGSLDLGSPDSLRTLQARAGFTISNGGVTLPTGYEYKPSKGSLNDYCTKSPDTILYGTVVADFRGACARHDVCYDNVNNSTEASADYALCNRFLQKDMMTVCANVFGAKSLGQRSCNVTARAYFAAVVTTHPSHWEGHLGGGIYPL
;
A
#
# COMPACT_ATOMS: atom_id res chain seq x y z
N MET A 1 -4.05 0.97 72.05
CA MET A 1 -5.06 1.66 72.89
C MET A 1 -6.14 2.20 71.96
N ASN A 2 -7.37 1.77 72.22
CA ASN A 2 -8.68 2.21 71.71
C ASN A 2 -9.12 1.89 70.28
N GLU A 3 -9.93 0.83 70.21
CA GLU A 3 -11.12 0.66 69.38
C GLU A 3 -12.21 1.71 69.69
N THR A 4 -13.03 2.07 68.69
CA THR A 4 -14.52 2.31 68.67
C THR A 4 -14.85 3.19 67.44
N VAL A 5 -15.45 2.71 66.35
CA VAL A 5 -16.87 2.37 66.07
C VAL A 5 -17.86 3.48 66.44
N PHE A 6 -18.46 4.11 65.41
CA PHE A 6 -19.86 4.56 65.39
C PHE A 6 -20.45 4.51 63.97
N GLN A 7 -21.59 3.84 63.84
CA GLN A 7 -22.47 3.73 62.68
C GLN A 7 -23.28 5.03 62.43
N GLY A 8 -23.78 5.26 61.20
CA GLY A 8 -25.00 6.05 61.00
C GLY A 8 -25.28 6.68 59.62
N CYS A 9 -26.07 5.98 58.81
CA CYS A 9 -27.10 6.44 57.84
C CYS A 9 -26.85 7.51 56.73
N ARG A 10 -26.97 7.00 55.49
CA ARG A 10 -27.81 7.44 54.32
C ARG A 10 -27.70 8.88 53.79
N TYR A 11 -27.26 8.99 52.52
CA TYR A 11 -27.97 9.52 51.34
C TYR A 11 -26.93 9.69 50.19
N ASN A 12 -26.79 8.70 49.30
CA ASN A 12 -26.01 8.90 48.07
C ASN A 12 -26.95 9.33 46.95
N VAL A 13 -27.03 10.64 46.74
CA VAL A 13 -27.53 11.26 45.51
C VAL A 13 -26.53 10.91 44.41
N ALA A 14 -27.01 10.27 43.35
CA ALA A 14 -26.23 10.06 42.14
C ALA A 14 -25.97 11.43 41.50
N ALA A 15 -24.70 11.84 41.46
CA ALA A 15 -24.28 12.95 40.63
C ALA A 15 -23.61 12.36 39.38
N LEU A 16 -24.38 12.28 38.29
CA LEU A 16 -23.84 12.16 36.94
C LEU A 16 -23.01 13.42 36.67
N LEU A 17 -21.69 13.28 36.68
CA LEU A 17 -20.80 14.28 36.10
C LEU A 17 -20.80 14.05 34.59
N VAL A 18 -21.58 14.85 33.87
CA VAL A 18 -21.42 15.04 32.42
C VAL A 18 -20.10 15.78 32.23
N ALA A 19 -19.02 15.04 32.05
CA ALA A 19 -17.76 15.59 31.59
C ALA A 19 -17.85 15.71 30.06
N GLY A 20 -18.38 16.85 29.58
CA GLY A 20 -18.09 17.35 28.24
C GLY A 20 -16.63 17.78 28.18
N GLY A 21 -15.72 16.82 28.19
CA GLY A 21 -14.32 17.05 27.92
C GLY A 21 -14.17 17.26 26.42
N ILE A 22 -13.72 18.45 26.03
CA ILE A 22 -13.21 18.67 24.67
C ILE A 22 -12.05 17.68 24.54
N ALA A 23 -12.18 16.69 23.67
CA ALA A 23 -11.08 15.78 23.37
C ALA A 23 -9.87 16.64 22.99
N PRO A 24 -8.66 16.35 23.52
CA PRO A 24 -7.47 17.09 23.11
C PRO A 24 -7.36 17.06 21.59
N VAL A 25 -7.10 18.22 20.97
CA VAL A 25 -6.86 18.31 19.53
C VAL A 25 -5.69 17.38 19.23
N ALA A 26 -5.96 16.30 18.49
CA ALA A 26 -4.94 15.34 18.12
C ALA A 26 -3.88 16.06 17.29
N GLN A 27 -2.70 16.28 17.87
CA GLN A 27 -1.56 16.80 17.13
C GLN A 27 -1.09 15.68 16.20
N GLY A 28 -1.03 15.96 14.90
CA GLY A 28 -0.48 15.03 13.92
C GLY A 28 0.93 14.58 14.33
N GLN A 29 1.27 13.35 13.99
CA GLN A 29 2.60 12.81 14.18
C GLN A 29 3.59 13.63 13.36
N ALA A 30 4.69 14.02 14.01
CA ALA A 30 5.81 14.61 13.28
C ALA A 30 6.35 13.58 12.29
N LEU A 31 6.75 14.06 11.11
CA LEU A 31 7.35 13.18 10.11
C LEU A 31 8.60 12.53 10.67
N GLN A 32 8.73 11.23 10.42
CA GLN A 32 9.81 10.43 10.97
C GLN A 32 11.07 10.60 10.11
N VAL A 33 12.22 10.71 10.77
CA VAL A 33 13.52 10.57 10.10
C VAL A 33 13.79 9.08 9.92
N VAL A 34 13.97 8.64 8.67
CA VAL A 34 14.11 7.22 8.33
C VAL A 34 15.41 6.99 7.55
N THR A 35 16.24 6.10 8.09
CA THR A 35 17.48 5.62 7.43
C THR A 35 17.16 4.52 6.39
N PRO A 36 18.05 4.26 5.41
CA PRO A 36 17.90 3.13 4.49
C PRO A 36 17.66 1.79 5.19
N GLU A 37 18.32 1.53 6.32
CA GLU A 37 18.19 0.29 7.09
C GLU A 37 16.85 0.19 7.83
N GLN A 38 16.18 1.32 8.10
CA GLN A 38 14.89 1.36 8.79
C GLN A 38 13.69 1.31 7.84
N GLN A 39 13.88 1.50 6.53
CA GLN A 39 12.78 1.61 5.57
C GLN A 39 11.80 0.44 5.62
N GLU A 40 12.29 -0.80 5.72
CA GLU A 40 11.41 -1.96 5.79
C GLU A 40 10.52 -1.92 7.04
N SER A 41 11.11 -1.68 8.21
CA SER A 41 10.36 -1.53 9.47
C SER A 41 9.41 -0.35 9.46
N TYR A 42 9.71 0.71 8.70
CA TYR A 42 8.85 1.86 8.51
C TYR A 42 7.62 1.49 7.67
N VAL A 43 7.81 0.84 6.51
CA VAL A 43 6.71 0.35 5.65
C VAL A 43 5.75 -0.57 6.40
N GLN A 44 6.27 -1.41 7.30
CA GLN A 44 5.43 -2.32 8.10
C GLN A 44 4.46 -1.60 9.05
N GLN A 45 4.72 -0.34 9.42
CA GLN A 45 3.80 0.45 10.27
C GLN A 45 2.49 0.80 9.55
N PHE A 46 2.49 0.73 8.22
CA PHE A 46 1.36 1.12 7.37
C PHE A 46 0.57 -0.08 6.84
N HIS A 47 1.05 -1.29 7.10
CA HIS A 47 0.41 -2.53 6.67
C HIS A 47 -0.79 -2.88 7.58
N HIS A 48 -1.89 -3.24 6.96
CA HIS A 48 -3.10 -3.74 7.59
C HIS A 48 -3.37 -5.17 7.15
N GLU A 49 -3.55 -6.07 8.10
CA GLU A 49 -4.01 -7.43 7.81
C GLU A 49 -5.44 -7.38 7.25
N GLY A 50 -5.72 -8.14 6.18
CA GLY A 50 -7.00 -8.07 5.45
C GLY A 50 -8.24 -8.38 6.30
N ASP A 51 -8.08 -9.11 7.40
CA ASP A 51 -9.19 -9.58 8.24
C ASP A 51 -9.46 -8.72 9.48
N THR A 52 -8.63 -7.70 9.75
CA THR A 52 -8.73 -6.91 11.00
C THR A 52 -9.25 -5.50 10.73
N PRO A 53 -10.47 -5.15 11.19
CA PRO A 53 -10.97 -3.79 11.05
C PRO A 53 -10.07 -2.77 11.78
N PRO A 54 -9.82 -1.61 11.18
CA PRO A 54 -8.97 -0.56 11.75
C PRO A 54 -9.55 0.02 13.04
N VAL A 55 -8.69 0.37 13.98
CA VAL A 55 -9.04 1.13 15.20
C VAL A 55 -8.73 2.61 14.97
N VAL A 56 -9.74 3.47 15.09
CA VAL A 56 -9.62 4.94 14.92
C VAL A 56 -10.12 5.62 16.19
N ASP A 57 -9.35 6.54 16.77
CA ASP A 57 -9.68 7.19 18.05
C ASP A 57 -10.07 6.18 19.16
N GLY A 58 -9.40 5.01 19.19
CA GLY A 58 -9.65 3.95 20.17
C GLY A 58 -10.92 3.12 19.96
N VAL A 59 -11.65 3.31 18.85
CA VAL A 59 -12.83 2.52 18.50
C VAL A 59 -12.52 1.67 17.27
N GLY A 60 -12.71 0.35 17.40
CA GLY A 60 -12.51 -0.62 16.32
C GLY A 60 -13.63 -0.60 15.28
N GLY A 61 -13.34 -1.14 14.10
CA GLY A 61 -14.35 -1.42 13.09
C GLY A 61 -15.10 -2.74 13.33
N TYR A 62 -15.94 -3.11 12.37
CA TYR A 62 -16.84 -4.28 12.45
C TYR A 62 -16.48 -5.29 11.36
N THR A 63 -16.70 -6.56 11.66
CA THR A 63 -16.55 -7.68 10.71
C THR A 63 -17.72 -7.74 9.73
N GLU A 64 -17.52 -8.40 8.58
CA GLU A 64 -18.59 -8.61 7.59
C GLU A 64 -19.80 -9.35 8.18
N GLN A 65 -19.57 -10.29 9.10
CA GLN A 65 -20.62 -11.01 9.79
C GLN A 65 -21.46 -10.08 10.66
N GLU A 66 -20.82 -9.25 11.50
CA GLU A 66 -21.52 -8.29 12.36
C GLU A 66 -22.34 -7.29 11.52
N ILE A 67 -21.82 -6.86 10.39
CA ILE A 67 -22.53 -6.00 9.44
C ILE A 67 -23.78 -6.69 8.90
N ALA A 68 -23.68 -7.97 8.51
CA ALA A 68 -24.80 -8.73 7.99
C ALA A 68 -25.91 -8.91 9.04
N GLU A 69 -25.54 -9.19 10.29
CA GLU A 69 -26.46 -9.31 11.43
C GLU A 69 -27.22 -7.98 11.66
N ILE A 70 -26.52 -6.84 11.59
CA ILE A 70 -27.13 -5.51 11.72
C ILE A 70 -28.14 -5.24 10.59
N HIS A 71 -27.76 -5.49 9.34
CA HIS A 71 -28.67 -5.28 8.21
C HIS A 71 -29.91 -6.16 8.28
N GLU A 72 -29.78 -7.40 8.74
CA GLU A 72 -30.91 -8.30 8.96
C GLU A 72 -31.84 -7.78 10.05
N ALA A 73 -31.31 -7.36 11.21
CA ALA A 73 -32.10 -6.80 12.29
C ALA A 73 -32.90 -5.56 11.85
N ILE A 74 -32.30 -4.66 11.06
CA ILE A 74 -32.98 -3.47 10.53
C ILE A 74 -34.14 -3.86 9.60
N ARG A 75 -33.93 -4.83 8.70
CA ARG A 75 -34.99 -5.31 7.79
C ARG A 75 -36.15 -5.93 8.57
N GLN A 76 -35.86 -6.81 9.52
CA GLN A 76 -36.88 -7.45 10.35
C GLN A 76 -37.66 -6.43 11.19
N ALA A 77 -36.98 -5.41 11.72
CA ALA A 77 -37.62 -4.36 12.51
C ALA A 77 -38.66 -3.60 11.67
N GLN A 78 -38.28 -3.19 10.46
CA GLN A 78 -39.16 -2.49 9.51
C GLN A 78 -40.34 -3.35 9.06
N GLU A 79 -40.16 -4.67 8.94
CA GLU A 79 -41.23 -5.62 8.61
C GLU A 79 -42.17 -5.91 9.80
N SER A 80 -41.71 -5.69 11.03
CA SER A 80 -42.46 -5.99 12.26
C SER A 80 -43.58 -4.99 12.59
N GLY A 81 -43.68 -3.88 11.86
CA GLY A 81 -44.76 -2.90 11.95
C GLY A 81 -44.29 -1.45 12.06
N THR A 82 -45.22 -0.54 12.33
CA THR A 82 -44.92 0.88 12.54
C THR A 82 -44.21 1.12 13.88
N PRO A 83 -43.33 2.14 13.97
CA PRO A 83 -42.62 2.46 15.20
C PRO A 83 -43.56 3.03 16.27
N ASN A 84 -43.25 2.81 17.54
CA ASN A 84 -44.00 3.34 18.68
C ASN A 84 -43.50 4.73 19.11
N GLU A 85 -44.41 5.66 19.43
CA GLU A 85 -44.08 7.03 19.89
C GLU A 85 -43.62 7.12 21.35
N GLU A 86 -43.79 6.03 22.11
CA GLU A 86 -43.43 5.89 23.53
C GLU A 86 -42.88 4.48 23.78
N LEU A 87 -42.17 4.30 24.90
CA LEU A 87 -41.62 3.01 25.28
C LEU A 87 -42.74 2.06 25.74
N ILE A 88 -43.04 1.03 24.94
CA ILE A 88 -44.03 0.00 25.25
C ILE A 88 -43.32 -1.36 25.41
N PRO A 89 -43.16 -1.87 26.65
CA PRO A 89 -42.42 -3.11 26.88
C PRO A 89 -42.99 -4.31 26.11
N GLY A 90 -42.13 -4.99 25.34
CA GLY A 90 -42.50 -6.16 24.55
C GLY A 90 -43.10 -5.82 23.17
N GLU A 91 -43.28 -4.53 22.86
CA GLU A 91 -43.86 -4.07 21.59
C GLU A 91 -42.90 -3.21 20.77
N MET A 92 -41.72 -2.87 21.29
CA MET A 92 -40.68 -2.16 20.54
C MET A 92 -40.12 -3.06 19.43
N TRP A 93 -39.63 -2.47 18.34
CA TRP A 93 -38.88 -3.17 17.30
C TRP A 93 -37.73 -3.99 17.88
N SER A 94 -37.01 -3.45 18.87
CA SER A 94 -35.93 -4.17 19.56
C SER A 94 -36.40 -5.39 20.38
N ASP A 95 -37.69 -5.47 20.74
CA ASP A 95 -38.30 -6.64 21.41
C ASP A 95 -38.76 -7.70 20.39
N LYS A 96 -38.94 -7.30 19.12
CA LYS A 96 -39.51 -8.12 18.04
C LYS A 96 -38.45 -8.77 17.16
N VAL A 97 -37.19 -8.34 17.27
CA VAL A 97 -36.09 -8.84 16.46
C VAL A 97 -34.93 -9.28 17.33
N GLU A 98 -34.07 -10.15 16.79
CA GLU A 98 -32.80 -10.47 17.42
C GLU A 98 -31.82 -9.32 17.21
N LEU A 99 -31.40 -8.65 18.28
CA LEU A 99 -30.43 -7.58 18.22
C LEU A 99 -28.99 -8.13 18.21
N PRO A 100 -28.13 -7.67 17.29
CA PRO A 100 -26.70 -7.96 17.34
C PRO A 100 -26.09 -7.48 18.66
N SER A 101 -25.09 -8.20 19.16
CA SER A 101 -24.45 -7.89 20.46
C SER A 101 -23.80 -6.50 20.54
N THR A 102 -23.53 -5.90 19.39
CA THR A 102 -22.95 -4.55 19.23
C THR A 102 -23.98 -3.43 19.36
N ILE A 103 -25.27 -3.76 19.39
CA ILE A 103 -26.38 -2.80 19.47
C ILE A 103 -26.99 -2.81 20.86
N ASP A 104 -26.99 -1.65 21.51
CA ASP A 104 -27.68 -1.47 22.79
C ASP A 104 -29.19 -1.39 22.59
N LYS A 105 -29.94 -2.22 23.33
CA LYS A 105 -31.40 -2.28 23.22
C LYS A 105 -32.07 -0.95 23.59
N ALA A 106 -31.61 -0.28 24.64
CA ALA A 106 -32.22 0.98 25.06
C ALA A 106 -31.98 2.09 24.03
N ALA A 107 -30.80 2.11 23.40
CA ALA A 107 -30.51 2.99 22.27
C ALA A 107 -31.41 2.69 21.06
N ALA A 108 -31.68 1.42 20.77
CA ALA A 108 -32.61 1.00 19.73
C ALA A 108 -34.06 1.41 20.02
N ASP A 109 -34.50 1.31 21.28
CA ASP A 109 -35.81 1.77 21.73
C ASP A 109 -35.95 3.30 21.59
N GLU A 110 -34.92 4.05 21.98
CA GLU A 110 -34.86 5.51 21.80
C GLU A 110 -34.91 5.90 20.31
N ALA A 111 -34.20 5.16 19.45
CA ALA A 111 -34.20 5.38 18.01
C ALA A 111 -35.60 5.20 17.40
N GLU A 112 -36.33 4.15 17.80
CA GLU A 112 -37.69 3.90 17.34
C GLU A 112 -38.65 5.04 17.73
N ILE A 113 -38.59 5.46 18.99
CA ILE A 113 -39.39 6.57 19.52
C ILE A 113 -39.13 7.86 18.73
N ALA A 114 -37.85 8.18 18.50
CA ALA A 114 -37.47 9.35 17.73
C ALA A 114 -37.99 9.31 16.28
N ILE A 115 -37.97 8.13 15.65
CA ILE A 115 -38.51 7.93 14.29
C ILE A 115 -40.03 8.14 14.29
N ALA A 116 -40.75 7.56 15.24
CA ALA A 116 -42.20 7.72 15.34
C ALA A 116 -42.60 9.19 15.53
N GLN A 117 -41.91 9.91 16.42
CA GLN A 117 -42.12 11.34 16.65
C GLN A 117 -41.81 12.19 15.42
N GLN A 118 -40.75 11.86 14.67
CA GLN A 118 -40.42 12.53 13.39
C GLN A 118 -41.53 12.31 12.34
N GLN A 119 -42.11 11.10 12.27
CA GLN A 119 -43.21 10.79 11.35
C GLN A 119 -44.51 11.52 11.73
N ALA A 120 -44.74 11.75 13.03
CA ALA A 120 -45.91 12.45 13.55
C ALA A 120 -45.86 13.99 13.33
N GLN A 121 -44.70 14.57 13.02
CA GLN A 121 -44.50 16.02 12.85
C GLN A 121 -44.22 16.45 11.39
N PRO A 122 -45.24 16.50 10.50
CA PRO A 122 -45.05 16.80 9.08
C PRO A 122 -44.59 18.25 8.77
N GLN A 123 -44.58 19.17 9.74
CA GLN A 123 -44.14 20.56 9.55
C GLN A 123 -42.61 20.71 9.33
N ALA A 124 -41.81 19.67 9.61
CA ALA A 124 -40.38 19.65 9.30
C ALA A 124 -40.08 19.57 7.79
N ARG A 125 -41.06 19.23 6.94
CA ARG A 125 -40.92 19.18 5.47
C ARG A 125 -40.71 20.55 4.79
N GLY A 126 -40.90 21.65 5.53
CA GLY A 126 -40.71 23.03 5.04
C GLY A 126 -39.41 23.69 5.52
N LEU A 127 -38.59 23.00 6.32
CA LEU A 127 -37.27 23.52 6.70
C LEU A 127 -36.36 23.51 5.48
N ALA A 128 -35.45 24.49 5.39
CA ALA A 128 -34.37 24.42 4.41
C ALA A 128 -33.62 23.09 4.59
N ALA A 129 -33.27 22.41 3.50
CA ALA A 129 -32.60 21.10 3.53
C ALA A 129 -31.38 21.07 4.47
N ALA A 130 -30.70 22.20 4.64
CA ALA A 130 -29.59 22.41 5.57
C ALA A 130 -29.92 22.22 7.07
N ALA A 131 -31.19 22.21 7.48
CA ALA A 131 -31.63 22.03 8.88
C ALA A 131 -32.42 20.73 9.11
N ALA A 132 -32.58 19.88 8.10
CA ALA A 132 -33.28 18.62 8.25
C ALA A 132 -32.43 17.61 9.04
N CYS A 133 -33.04 16.92 9.99
CA CYS A 133 -32.44 15.85 10.77
C CYS A 133 -33.30 14.59 10.66
N GLN A 134 -32.66 13.42 10.62
CA GLN A 134 -33.34 12.13 10.57
C GLN A 134 -32.67 11.11 11.48
N THR A 135 -33.47 10.29 12.15
CA THR A 135 -32.99 9.14 12.94
C THR A 135 -33.05 7.86 12.11
N PHE A 136 -32.07 6.97 12.31
CA PHE A 136 -31.94 5.70 11.61
C PHE A 136 -31.79 4.55 12.61
N TRP A 137 -32.85 3.75 12.75
CA TRP A 137 -32.85 2.61 13.67
C TRP A 137 -31.75 1.59 13.29
N PRO A 138 -31.06 0.96 14.26
CA PRO A 138 -31.23 1.07 15.72
C PRO A 138 -30.42 2.20 16.39
N SER A 139 -29.84 3.13 15.64
CA SER A 139 -29.07 4.21 16.25
C SER A 139 -29.96 5.40 16.64
N PRO A 140 -29.88 5.89 17.90
CA PRO A 140 -30.62 7.07 18.33
C PRO A 140 -29.99 8.38 17.80
N HIS A 141 -28.78 8.30 17.23
CA HIS A 141 -28.04 9.47 16.78
C HIS A 141 -28.63 10.02 15.48
N GLN A 142 -29.16 11.24 15.56
CA GLN A 142 -29.66 11.96 14.40
C GLN A 142 -28.54 12.36 13.45
N VAL A 143 -28.80 12.28 12.15
CA VAL A 143 -27.93 12.77 11.09
C VAL A 143 -28.60 13.98 10.46
N CYS A 144 -27.87 15.10 10.30
CA CYS A 144 -28.46 16.37 9.90
C CYS A 144 -27.79 17.03 8.68
N GLY A 145 -28.54 17.92 8.02
CA GLY A 145 -28.05 18.84 6.99
C GLY A 145 -27.29 18.17 5.84
N ALA A 146 -26.17 18.77 5.42
CA ALA A 146 -25.37 18.25 4.31
C ALA A 146 -24.74 16.87 4.60
N ILE A 147 -24.51 16.53 5.87
CA ILE A 147 -24.05 15.18 6.26
C ILE A 147 -25.17 14.17 5.98
N LEU A 148 -26.42 14.49 6.35
CA LEU A 148 -27.59 13.66 6.04
C LEU A 148 -27.76 13.44 4.54
N GLU A 149 -27.64 14.51 3.76
CA GLU A 149 -27.73 14.42 2.29
C GLU A 149 -26.71 13.43 1.72
N ARG A 150 -25.45 13.53 2.16
CA ARG A 150 -24.39 12.60 1.71
C ARG A 150 -24.64 11.18 2.20
N TYR A 151 -25.06 11.00 3.45
CA TYR A 151 -25.35 9.69 4.02
C TYR A 151 -26.48 8.97 3.26
N ILE A 152 -27.57 9.66 2.96
CA ILE A 152 -28.68 9.13 2.15
C ILE A 152 -28.21 8.78 0.73
N GLN A 153 -27.41 9.65 0.09
CA GLN A 153 -26.84 9.37 -1.24
C GLN A 153 -25.99 8.09 -1.28
N GLN A 154 -25.43 7.67 -0.15
CA GLN A 154 -24.61 6.47 -0.01
C GLN A 154 -25.39 5.24 0.44
N GLY A 155 -26.72 5.31 0.52
CA GLY A 155 -27.59 4.19 0.93
C GLY A 155 -27.95 4.18 2.42
N ALA A 156 -27.62 5.24 3.16
CA ALA A 156 -27.89 5.38 4.59
C ALA A 156 -27.42 4.15 5.39
N GLN A 157 -28.25 3.61 6.29
CA GLN A 157 -27.90 2.52 7.20
C GLN A 157 -27.73 1.16 6.53
N PHE A 158 -28.09 1.05 5.23
CA PHE A 158 -27.81 -0.11 4.39
C PHE A 158 -26.64 0.13 3.43
N GLY A 159 -26.13 1.36 3.41
CA GLY A 159 -24.92 1.74 2.70
C GLY A 159 -23.68 1.33 3.48
N TRP A 160 -22.52 1.51 2.83
CA TRP A 160 -21.24 1.14 3.42
C TRP A 160 -20.88 1.93 4.69
N MET A 161 -21.48 3.11 4.92
CA MET A 161 -21.27 3.90 6.13
C MET A 161 -21.88 3.24 7.37
N LEU A 162 -22.90 2.38 7.21
CA LEU A 162 -23.65 1.73 8.28
C LEU A 162 -24.25 2.76 9.25
N LEU A 163 -24.37 2.43 10.55
CA LEU A 163 -25.08 3.27 11.51
C LEU A 163 -24.24 4.45 12.03
N PRO A 164 -24.85 5.61 12.33
CA PRO A 164 -24.19 6.67 13.08
C PRO A 164 -23.90 6.18 14.51
N THR A 165 -22.69 6.41 15.01
CA THR A 165 -22.26 5.94 16.34
C THR A 165 -22.19 7.06 17.38
N GLU A 166 -22.32 8.31 16.94
CA GLU A 166 -22.41 9.48 17.79
C GLU A 166 -23.23 10.59 17.12
N GLY A 167 -23.61 11.61 17.91
CA GLY A 167 -24.23 12.81 17.37
C GLY A 167 -23.25 13.70 16.61
N GLN A 168 -23.74 14.48 15.66
CA GLN A 168 -22.93 15.44 14.90
C GLN A 168 -22.19 16.43 15.84
N ALA A 169 -20.90 16.62 15.60
CA ALA A 169 -20.03 17.52 16.34
C ALA A 169 -19.53 18.67 15.46
N LEU A 170 -19.29 19.84 16.06
CA LEU A 170 -18.53 20.91 15.42
C LEU A 170 -17.07 20.44 15.25
N ASN A 171 -16.47 20.72 14.10
CA ASN A 171 -15.06 20.39 13.89
C ASN A 171 -14.17 21.18 14.88
N PRO A 172 -13.08 20.57 15.39
CA PRO A 172 -12.15 21.20 16.33
C PRO A 172 -11.64 22.59 15.93
N ASP A 173 -11.47 22.88 14.64
CA ASP A 173 -11.04 24.18 14.10
C ASP A 173 -12.16 25.24 14.09
N GLY A 174 -13.38 24.86 14.49
CA GLY A 174 -14.57 25.71 14.50
C GLY A 174 -15.27 25.84 13.14
N GLN A 175 -14.83 25.11 12.11
CA GLN A 175 -15.38 25.23 10.75
C GLN A 175 -16.09 23.96 10.31
N GLY A 176 -17.41 24.05 10.14
CA GLY A 176 -18.20 22.92 9.68
C GLY A 176 -18.38 21.85 10.74
N TYR A 177 -18.81 20.67 10.29
CA TYR A 177 -19.29 19.62 11.17
C TYR A 177 -18.78 18.26 10.74
N ARG A 178 -18.74 17.33 11.69
CA ARG A 178 -18.46 15.92 11.43
C ARG A 178 -19.45 15.03 12.16
N GLN A 179 -19.60 13.82 11.67
CA GLN A 179 -20.29 12.76 12.38
C GLN A 179 -19.60 11.44 12.13
N ARG A 180 -19.45 10.65 13.21
CA ARG A 180 -18.91 9.29 13.15
C ARG A 180 -20.02 8.29 12.87
N PHE A 181 -19.66 7.31 12.06
CA PHE A 181 -20.43 6.13 11.73
C PHE A 181 -19.55 4.90 11.99
N MET A 182 -20.16 3.72 11.97
CA MET A 182 -19.43 2.48 12.25
C MET A 182 -18.25 2.24 11.29
N ALA A 183 -18.43 2.55 10.00
CA ALA A 183 -17.43 2.29 8.96
C ALA A 183 -16.59 3.52 8.56
N GLY A 184 -16.81 4.67 9.20
CA GLY A 184 -16.09 5.88 8.83
C GLY A 184 -16.68 7.15 9.43
N PHE A 185 -16.34 8.26 8.80
CA PHE A 185 -16.78 9.60 9.19
C PHE A 185 -17.38 10.30 7.98
N ILE A 186 -18.34 11.20 8.20
CA ILE A 186 -18.70 12.19 7.18
C ILE A 186 -18.35 13.56 7.74
N TYR A 187 -17.47 14.27 7.04
CA TYR A 187 -17.06 15.63 7.35
C TYR A 187 -17.67 16.59 6.36
N TRP A 188 -18.23 17.70 6.85
CA TRP A 188 -18.70 18.82 6.05
C TRP A 188 -17.90 20.07 6.38
N ASN A 189 -17.42 20.75 5.36
CA ASN A 189 -16.84 22.09 5.44
C ASN A 189 -17.48 22.99 4.37
N PRO A 190 -17.74 24.29 4.63
CA PRO A 190 -18.35 25.18 3.65
C PRO A 190 -17.58 25.31 2.34
N SER A 191 -16.26 25.10 2.34
CA SER A 191 -15.42 25.21 1.14
C SER A 191 -15.31 23.91 0.33
N THR A 192 -15.48 22.75 0.96
CA THR A 192 -15.30 21.45 0.29
C THR A 192 -16.58 20.64 0.15
N GLY A 193 -17.61 20.88 0.97
CA GLY A 193 -18.84 20.10 1.04
C GLY A 193 -18.75 18.92 2.01
N ALA A 194 -19.77 18.05 2.01
CA ALA A 194 -19.83 16.86 2.86
C ALA A 194 -19.18 15.66 2.17
N HIS A 195 -18.19 15.03 2.79
CA HIS A 195 -17.50 13.86 2.23
C HIS A 195 -17.30 12.77 3.26
N ALA A 196 -17.54 11.54 2.82
CA ALA A 196 -17.33 10.34 3.62
C ALA A 196 -15.87 9.89 3.55
N VAL A 197 -15.31 9.51 4.69
CA VAL A 197 -13.93 9.01 4.88
C VAL A 197 -14.06 7.66 5.55
N ASN A 198 -13.60 6.58 4.91
CA ASN A 198 -13.62 5.24 5.52
C ASN A 198 -12.61 5.16 6.68
N ASN A 199 -12.74 4.16 7.54
CA ASN A 199 -11.87 4.04 8.71
C ASN A 199 -10.37 3.89 8.39
N TYR A 200 -9.96 3.19 7.32
CA TYR A 200 -8.54 3.08 6.95
C TYR A 200 -7.97 4.44 6.53
N SER A 201 -8.68 5.18 5.67
CA SER A 201 -8.30 6.55 5.29
C SER A 201 -8.35 7.50 6.49
N ALA A 202 -9.28 7.29 7.41
CA ALA A 202 -9.37 8.05 8.65
C ALA A 202 -8.16 7.79 9.57
N GLN A 203 -7.60 6.59 9.66
CA GLN A 203 -6.35 6.33 10.40
C GLN A 203 -5.17 7.10 9.84
N VAL A 204 -5.06 7.15 8.50
CA VAL A 204 -4.03 7.96 7.83
C VAL A 204 -4.24 9.44 8.15
N TRP A 205 -5.47 9.91 8.11
CA TRP A 205 -5.79 11.30 8.38
C TRP A 205 -5.58 11.67 9.86
N GLU A 206 -5.96 10.79 10.79
CA GLU A 206 -5.76 10.91 12.24
C GLU A 206 -4.29 11.13 12.58
N ARG A 207 -3.42 10.23 12.12
CA ARG A 207 -1.97 10.34 12.39
C ARG A 207 -1.35 11.57 11.72
N ASN A 208 -2.01 12.16 10.72
CA ASN A 208 -1.59 13.41 10.09
C ASN A 208 -2.29 14.67 10.65
N GLY A 209 -3.04 14.54 11.76
CA GLY A 209 -3.63 15.67 12.50
C GLY A 209 -5.04 16.07 12.07
N TRP A 210 -5.78 15.17 11.42
CA TRP A 210 -7.14 15.39 10.94
C TRP A 210 -7.25 16.68 10.11
N GLU A 211 -8.38 17.40 10.18
CA GLU A 211 -8.62 18.64 9.44
C GLU A 211 -7.70 19.79 9.83
N THR A 212 -7.11 19.73 11.03
CA THR A 212 -6.13 20.73 11.50
C THR A 212 -4.72 20.48 10.97
N GLY A 213 -4.48 19.27 10.47
CA GLY A 213 -3.22 18.84 9.89
C GLY A 213 -2.98 19.39 8.48
N TRP A 214 -1.82 19.06 7.92
CA TRP A 214 -1.43 19.53 6.58
C TRP A 214 -2.39 19.04 5.48
N MET A 215 -3.08 17.93 5.70
CA MET A 215 -4.06 17.38 4.75
C MET A 215 -5.29 18.28 4.60
N GLY A 216 -5.70 18.99 5.65
CA GLY A 216 -6.94 19.76 5.67
C GLY A 216 -8.19 18.88 5.51
N TYR A 217 -9.24 19.41 4.88
CA TYR A 217 -10.50 18.69 4.67
C TYR A 217 -10.47 17.75 3.46
N PRO A 218 -11.28 16.67 3.48
CA PRO A 218 -11.56 15.91 2.28
C PRO A 218 -12.24 16.78 1.22
N THR A 219 -11.86 16.58 -0.03
CA THR A 219 -12.41 17.27 -1.22
C THR A 219 -13.24 16.35 -2.11
N GLY A 220 -13.23 15.05 -1.81
CA GLY A 220 -14.02 14.00 -2.46
C GLY A 220 -14.24 12.82 -1.53
N GLY A 221 -15.20 11.96 -1.88
CA GLY A 221 -15.27 10.62 -1.31
C GLY A 221 -14.14 9.73 -1.82
N GLU A 222 -13.89 8.62 -1.15
CA GLU A 222 -13.00 7.59 -1.68
C GLU A 222 -13.57 7.01 -2.98
N VAL A 223 -12.74 6.95 -4.03
CA VAL A 223 -13.08 6.40 -5.34
C VAL A 223 -12.03 5.39 -5.76
N PRO A 224 -12.41 4.37 -6.56
CA PRO A 224 -11.41 3.49 -7.15
C PRO A 224 -10.50 4.28 -8.10
N VAL A 225 -9.25 3.85 -8.19
CA VAL A 225 -8.25 4.42 -9.10
C VAL A 225 -8.60 4.02 -10.53
N SER A 226 -8.56 4.97 -11.48
CA SER A 226 -8.88 4.73 -12.90
C SER A 226 -8.02 3.61 -13.48
N GLY A 227 -8.63 2.65 -14.19
CA GLY A 227 -8.00 1.39 -14.63
C GLY A 227 -8.56 0.15 -13.92
N SER A 228 -9.32 0.33 -12.84
CA SER A 228 -10.01 -0.73 -12.11
C SER A 228 -11.31 -1.18 -12.80
N ASP A 229 -11.23 -1.91 -13.91
CA ASP A 229 -12.38 -2.67 -14.38
C ASP A 229 -12.47 -3.99 -13.60
N LEU A 230 -13.69 -4.31 -13.12
CA LEU A 230 -14.02 -5.51 -12.33
C LEU A 230 -13.83 -6.85 -13.07
N ILE A 231 -13.29 -6.79 -14.29
CA ILE A 231 -13.21 -7.90 -15.23
C ILE A 231 -11.83 -7.78 -15.90
N ASP A 232 -10.85 -8.51 -15.35
CA ASP A 232 -9.60 -8.94 -16.03
C ASP A 232 -8.27 -8.16 -15.85
N GLY A 233 -7.90 -7.76 -14.62
CA GLY A 233 -6.49 -7.56 -14.20
C GLY A 233 -6.10 -6.12 -13.81
N GLU A 234 -6.53 -5.63 -12.64
CA GLU A 234 -5.84 -5.62 -11.33
C GLU A 234 -4.78 -4.51 -11.09
N LEU A 235 -5.25 -3.27 -10.99
CA LEU A 235 -4.82 -2.31 -9.95
C LEU A 235 -6.06 -1.96 -9.11
N ASN A 236 -6.30 -2.69 -8.02
CA ASN A 236 -7.46 -2.47 -7.13
C ASN A 236 -7.10 -1.49 -6.00
N GLY A 237 -6.70 -0.27 -6.33
CA GLY A 237 -6.48 0.77 -5.33
C GLY A 237 -7.67 1.72 -5.20
N TRP A 238 -7.79 2.34 -4.04
CA TRP A 238 -8.70 3.45 -3.80
C TRP A 238 -7.91 4.71 -3.50
N VAL A 239 -8.47 5.85 -3.90
CA VAL A 239 -7.91 7.17 -3.63
C VAL A 239 -8.95 8.06 -2.99
N GLN A 240 -8.54 8.79 -1.97
CA GLN A 240 -9.30 9.90 -1.43
C GLN A 240 -8.47 11.17 -1.49
N THR A 241 -9.07 12.24 -2.01
CA THR A 241 -8.41 13.55 -2.13
C THR A 241 -8.74 14.44 -0.94
N PHE A 242 -7.72 15.15 -0.48
CA PHE A 242 -7.78 16.15 0.57
C PHE A 242 -7.24 17.48 0.02
N GLN A 243 -7.40 18.57 0.76
CA GLN A 243 -6.90 19.89 0.34
C GLN A 243 -5.37 19.89 0.17
N GLY A 244 -4.65 19.20 1.05
CA GLY A 244 -3.19 19.18 1.07
C GLY A 244 -2.55 18.00 0.34
N GLY A 245 -3.31 16.98 -0.07
CA GLY A 245 -2.75 15.78 -0.68
C GLY A 245 -3.76 14.67 -0.91
N ARG A 246 -3.31 13.42 -0.90
CA ARG A 246 -4.14 12.24 -1.17
C ARG A 246 -3.82 11.13 -0.20
N VAL A 247 -4.82 10.30 0.09
CA VAL A 247 -4.64 8.98 0.69
C VAL A 247 -4.88 7.94 -0.39
N TYR A 248 -3.98 6.98 -0.49
CA TYR A 248 -4.16 5.78 -1.29
C TYR A 248 -4.29 4.59 -0.38
N ARG A 249 -5.25 3.71 -0.69
CA ARG A 249 -5.38 2.40 -0.10
C ARG A 249 -5.20 1.36 -1.19
N SER A 250 -4.17 0.54 -1.11
CA SER A 250 -3.88 -0.49 -2.12
C SER A 250 -3.71 -1.86 -1.48
N PRO A 251 -4.11 -2.94 -2.17
CA PRO A 251 -3.77 -4.29 -1.77
C PRO A 251 -2.26 -4.42 -1.66
N PHE A 252 -1.80 -4.96 -0.55
CA PHE A 252 -0.39 -5.22 -0.32
C PHE A 252 -0.28 -6.54 0.43
N LEU A 253 0.38 -7.53 -0.19
CA LEU A 253 0.49 -8.89 0.36
C LEU A 253 -0.90 -9.52 0.60
N GLU A 254 -1.15 -10.08 1.80
CA GLU A 254 -2.43 -10.64 2.26
C GLU A 254 -3.32 -9.57 2.95
N GLY A 255 -3.11 -8.30 2.64
CA GLY A 255 -3.79 -7.18 3.28
C GLY A 255 -3.80 -5.91 2.45
N PHE A 256 -3.68 -4.78 3.13
CA PHE A 256 -3.70 -3.46 2.51
C PHE A 256 -2.61 -2.55 3.06
N GLN A 257 -2.13 -1.64 2.23
CA GLN A 257 -1.36 -0.47 2.62
C GLN A 257 -2.27 0.75 2.54
N ALA A 258 -2.22 1.62 3.54
CA ALA A 258 -2.92 2.90 3.55
C ALA A 258 -1.93 4.03 3.85
N ALA A 259 -1.63 4.84 2.83
CA ALA A 259 -0.56 5.82 2.88
C ALA A 259 -0.99 7.17 2.29
N SER A 260 -0.44 8.25 2.85
CA SER A 260 -0.60 9.61 2.37
C SER A 260 0.55 10.01 1.45
N ILE A 261 0.24 10.89 0.50
CA ILE A 261 1.21 11.48 -0.43
C ILE A 261 0.82 12.92 -0.77
N ASN A 262 1.80 13.81 -0.89
CA ASN A 262 1.56 15.25 -1.09
C ASN A 262 2.67 15.96 -1.86
N GLY A 263 2.45 17.25 -2.12
CA GLY A 263 3.45 18.19 -2.58
C GLY A 263 4.14 17.80 -3.87
N LEU A 264 5.42 18.16 -3.98
CA LEU A 264 6.20 17.97 -5.22
C LEU A 264 6.42 16.49 -5.55
N ILE A 265 6.48 15.61 -4.54
CA ILE A 265 6.58 14.16 -4.75
C ILE A 265 5.30 13.62 -5.38
N LEU A 266 4.13 14.04 -4.90
CA LEU A 266 2.84 13.72 -5.53
C LEU A 266 2.81 14.20 -6.99
N ASP A 267 3.21 15.44 -7.24
CA ASP A 267 3.19 16.02 -8.59
C ASP A 267 4.07 15.22 -9.56
N LYS A 268 5.31 14.90 -9.18
CA LYS A 268 6.23 14.08 -9.98
C LYS A 268 5.69 12.67 -10.20
N TRP A 269 5.14 12.04 -9.17
CA TRP A 269 4.58 10.68 -9.30
C TRP A 269 3.38 10.64 -10.25
N LEU A 270 2.50 11.64 -10.20
CA LEU A 270 1.37 11.75 -11.14
C LEU A 270 1.85 12.04 -12.58
N GLU A 271 2.91 12.82 -12.76
CA GLU A 271 3.55 13.03 -14.07
C GLU A 271 4.08 11.71 -14.66
N LEU A 272 4.59 10.82 -13.81
CA LEU A 272 5.06 9.48 -14.20
C LEU A 272 3.92 8.50 -14.51
N GLY A 273 2.66 8.88 -14.32
CA GLY A 273 1.48 8.02 -14.53
C GLY A 273 0.80 7.55 -13.24
N GLY A 274 1.27 7.98 -12.06
CA GLY A 274 0.67 7.66 -10.79
C GLY A 274 0.68 6.15 -10.51
N PRO A 275 -0.44 5.54 -10.09
CA PRO A 275 -0.52 4.10 -9.83
C PRO A 275 -0.17 3.19 -11.01
N GLU A 276 -0.35 3.68 -12.25
CA GLU A 276 -0.01 2.95 -13.48
C GLU A 276 1.49 3.07 -13.83
N SER A 277 2.23 3.90 -13.11
CA SER A 277 3.67 4.05 -13.32
C SER A 277 4.44 2.82 -12.84
N ALA A 278 5.69 2.71 -13.28
CA ALA A 278 6.63 1.69 -12.81
C ALA A 278 6.77 1.63 -11.28
N LEU A 279 6.51 2.75 -10.59
CA LEU A 279 6.60 2.85 -9.13
C LEU A 279 5.45 2.15 -8.40
N GLY A 280 4.27 2.08 -9.00
CA GLY A 280 3.05 1.58 -8.36
C GLY A 280 2.51 2.53 -7.28
N PHE A 281 1.80 1.97 -6.29
CA PHE A 281 1.20 2.72 -5.19
C PHE A 281 2.22 3.18 -4.14
N PRO A 282 1.97 4.31 -3.44
CA PRO A 282 2.68 4.63 -2.20
C PRO A 282 2.32 3.61 -1.11
N ILE A 283 3.32 3.16 -0.36
CA ILE A 283 3.17 2.12 0.69
C ILE A 283 3.58 2.59 2.08
N ALA A 284 3.88 3.88 2.22
CA ALA A 284 4.18 4.53 3.50
C ALA A 284 3.93 6.03 3.36
N ASP A 285 3.65 6.70 4.48
CA ASP A 285 3.64 8.17 4.52
C ASP A 285 5.04 8.73 4.20
N GLU A 286 5.09 9.94 3.67
CA GLU A 286 6.35 10.65 3.39
C GLU A 286 7.23 10.71 4.65
N ALA A 287 8.53 10.45 4.48
CA ALA A 287 9.51 10.48 5.56
C ALA A 287 10.58 11.55 5.32
N VAL A 288 11.26 11.95 6.40
CA VAL A 288 12.37 12.90 6.37
C VAL A 288 13.68 12.11 6.20
N THR A 289 14.58 12.65 5.37
CA THR A 289 15.90 12.06 5.15
C THR A 289 16.81 12.26 6.38
N THR A 290 17.88 11.47 6.47
CA THR A 290 18.74 11.40 7.68
C THR A 290 19.43 12.70 8.07
N ASP A 291 19.64 13.59 7.11
CA ASP A 291 20.21 14.92 7.30
C ASP A 291 19.17 15.97 7.76
N GLY A 292 17.88 15.62 7.76
CA GLY A 292 16.79 16.51 8.17
C GLY A 292 16.36 17.55 7.12
N VAL A 293 16.89 17.50 5.89
CA VAL A 293 16.62 18.53 4.86
C VAL A 293 15.60 18.06 3.85
N GLY A 294 15.86 16.92 3.22
CA GLY A 294 15.02 16.35 2.19
C GLY A 294 13.88 15.48 2.73
N ARG A 295 13.06 15.01 1.79
CA ARG A 295 11.89 14.16 2.02
C ARG A 295 11.90 13.03 1.02
N PHE A 296 11.20 11.94 1.32
CA PHE A 296 11.01 10.88 0.36
C PHE A 296 9.71 10.11 0.60
N SER A 297 9.20 9.52 -0.48
CA SER A 297 8.09 8.56 -0.41
C SER A 297 8.55 7.21 -0.94
N ILE A 298 8.07 6.15 -0.27
CA ILE A 298 8.32 4.76 -0.64
C ILE A 298 7.11 4.25 -1.41
N PHE A 299 7.36 3.69 -2.60
CA PHE A 299 6.38 3.06 -3.45
C PHE A 299 6.59 1.55 -3.49
N GLU A 300 5.64 0.81 -4.04
CA GLU A 300 5.73 -0.65 -4.21
C GLU A 300 7.05 -1.09 -4.84
N ASN A 301 7.55 -0.29 -5.78
CA ASN A 301 8.63 -0.67 -6.70
C ASN A 301 9.81 0.29 -6.74
N GLY A 302 9.83 1.33 -5.90
CA GLY A 302 10.91 2.32 -5.90
C GLY A 302 10.68 3.44 -4.90
N ASN A 303 11.53 4.46 -4.95
CA ASN A 303 11.45 5.62 -4.07
C ASN A 303 11.55 6.91 -4.89
N LEU A 304 10.86 7.96 -4.46
CA LEU A 304 11.09 9.32 -4.93
C LEU A 304 11.67 10.14 -3.79
N TYR A 305 12.80 10.81 -4.04
CA TYR A 305 13.47 11.71 -3.10
C TYR A 305 13.31 13.15 -3.54
N TRP A 306 13.01 14.04 -2.60
CA TRP A 306 12.94 15.47 -2.79
C TRP A 306 14.01 16.20 -1.97
N HIS A 307 14.63 17.20 -2.58
CA HIS A 307 15.48 18.19 -1.90
C HIS A 307 15.23 19.59 -2.49
N PRO A 308 15.28 20.67 -1.69
CA PRO A 308 15.00 22.03 -2.17
C PRO A 308 15.89 22.50 -3.33
N GLU A 309 17.12 22.01 -3.42
CA GLU A 309 18.07 22.41 -4.46
C GLU A 309 18.03 21.54 -5.71
N THR A 310 17.61 20.28 -5.61
CA THR A 310 17.69 19.32 -6.73
C THR A 310 16.31 18.93 -7.28
N GLY A 311 15.24 19.13 -6.53
CA GLY A 311 13.89 18.74 -6.95
C GLY A 311 13.58 17.28 -6.58
N VAL A 312 12.66 16.66 -7.32
CA VAL A 312 12.20 15.28 -7.07
C VAL A 312 12.80 14.33 -8.08
N HIS A 313 13.46 13.28 -7.58
CA HIS A 313 14.08 12.25 -8.41
C HIS A 313 13.86 10.85 -7.89
N GLN A 314 13.71 9.91 -8.82
CA GLN A 314 13.62 8.48 -8.54
C GLN A 314 14.97 7.91 -8.11
N VAL A 315 14.99 7.04 -7.09
CA VAL A 315 16.18 6.23 -6.75
C VAL A 315 15.71 4.81 -6.42
N ASP A 316 16.13 3.83 -7.22
CA ASP A 316 15.64 2.45 -7.11
C ASP A 316 16.72 1.38 -7.34
N THR A 317 16.30 0.12 -7.14
CA THR A 317 17.04 -1.11 -7.50
C THR A 317 18.50 -1.12 -7.02
N LEU A 318 19.44 -1.42 -7.92
CA LEU A 318 20.86 -1.56 -7.61
C LEU A 318 21.57 -0.20 -7.47
N ILE A 319 21.06 0.86 -8.10
CA ILE A 319 21.59 2.22 -7.86
C ILE A 319 21.26 2.66 -6.43
N TYR A 320 20.03 2.41 -5.97
CA TYR A 320 19.66 2.61 -4.57
C TYR A 320 20.53 1.79 -3.63
N GLU A 321 20.86 0.54 -3.99
CA GLU A 321 21.76 -0.31 -3.19
C GLU A 321 23.12 0.35 -2.95
N VAL A 322 23.78 0.79 -4.03
CA VAL A 322 25.08 1.48 -3.98
C VAL A 322 24.96 2.78 -3.17
N TRP A 323 23.95 3.60 -3.48
CA TRP A 323 23.75 4.88 -2.83
C TRP A 323 23.50 4.75 -1.33
N ALA A 324 22.62 3.81 -0.93
CA ALA A 324 22.32 3.51 0.47
C ALA A 324 23.59 3.04 1.21
N ASN A 325 24.35 2.09 0.64
CA ASN A 325 25.59 1.60 1.24
C ASN A 325 26.70 2.66 1.31
N SER A 326 26.57 3.74 0.54
CA SER A 326 27.49 4.88 0.52
C SER A 326 27.06 6.01 1.47
N GLY A 327 26.07 5.77 2.34
CA GLY A 327 25.57 6.73 3.33
C GLY A 327 24.34 7.54 2.88
N SER A 328 23.76 7.22 1.73
CA SER A 328 22.56 7.88 1.17
C SER A 328 22.71 9.41 1.12
N THR A 329 21.67 10.16 1.52
CA THR A 329 21.63 11.64 1.49
C THR A 329 22.75 12.31 2.29
N SER A 330 23.24 11.66 3.34
CA SER A 330 24.35 12.15 4.17
C SER A 330 25.71 11.59 3.73
N GLY A 331 25.72 10.77 2.68
CA GLY A 331 26.86 10.04 2.16
C GLY A 331 27.67 10.79 1.12
N GLN A 332 28.61 10.08 0.48
CA GLN A 332 29.57 10.69 -0.45
C GLN A 332 28.95 11.23 -1.75
N TYR A 333 27.73 10.82 -2.10
CA TYR A 333 27.04 11.24 -3.33
C TYR A 333 26.04 12.39 -3.09
N GLY A 334 25.49 12.51 -1.88
CA GLY A 334 24.41 13.46 -1.59
C GLY A 334 23.08 13.08 -2.25
N TYR A 335 22.26 14.08 -2.58
CA TYR A 335 20.97 13.89 -3.23
C TYR A 335 21.09 13.60 -4.73
N PRO A 336 20.12 12.86 -5.31
CA PRO A 336 20.01 12.75 -6.76
C PRO A 336 19.74 14.12 -7.40
N THR A 337 20.31 14.34 -8.57
CA THR A 337 20.11 15.53 -9.44
C THR A 337 19.50 15.16 -10.80
N SER A 338 19.31 13.87 -11.04
CA SER A 338 18.61 13.33 -12.21
C SER A 338 17.76 12.14 -11.78
N ASP A 339 16.75 11.80 -12.57
CA ASP A 339 16.24 10.42 -12.59
C ASP A 339 17.32 9.51 -13.18
N PRO A 340 17.30 8.18 -12.93
CA PRO A 340 18.25 7.29 -13.58
C PRO A 340 18.07 7.33 -15.11
N TYR A 341 19.19 7.34 -15.81
CA TYR A 341 19.27 7.48 -17.26
C TYR A 341 20.31 6.50 -17.78
N ILE A 342 20.48 6.44 -19.09
CA ILE A 342 21.51 5.58 -19.69
C ILE A 342 22.57 6.44 -20.33
N SER A 343 23.81 6.22 -19.89
CA SER A 343 24.97 6.96 -20.34
C SER A 343 25.38 6.55 -21.75
N ASP A 344 26.25 7.35 -22.36
CA ASP A 344 26.76 7.15 -23.72
C ASP A 344 27.45 5.79 -23.91
N ASP A 345 27.94 5.18 -22.83
CA ASP A 345 28.54 3.85 -22.80
C ASP A 345 27.50 2.70 -22.69
N GLY A 346 26.20 3.02 -22.66
CA GLY A 346 25.11 2.06 -22.55
C GLY A 346 24.85 1.56 -21.12
N SER A 347 25.50 2.12 -20.10
CA SER A 347 25.30 1.73 -18.70
C SER A 347 24.13 2.48 -18.06
N LEU A 348 23.40 1.82 -17.15
CA LEU A 348 22.42 2.51 -16.30
C LEU A 348 23.19 3.39 -15.31
N ALA A 349 22.91 4.68 -15.32
CA ALA A 349 23.60 5.68 -14.53
C ALA A 349 22.62 6.64 -13.84
N GLN A 350 23.08 7.29 -12.79
CA GLN A 350 22.32 8.36 -12.15
C GLN A 350 23.27 9.41 -11.57
N ASP A 351 22.92 10.68 -11.79
CA ASP A 351 23.68 11.81 -11.28
C ASP A 351 23.20 12.19 -9.88
N PHE A 352 24.17 12.49 -9.02
CA PHE A 352 23.99 13.00 -7.68
C PHE A 352 24.79 14.30 -7.50
N GLN A 353 24.51 15.03 -6.42
CA GLN A 353 25.19 16.29 -6.09
C GLN A 353 26.72 16.19 -6.17
N THR A 354 27.28 15.05 -5.75
CA THR A 354 28.73 14.81 -5.74
C THR A 354 29.11 13.51 -6.42
N GLY A 355 28.71 13.36 -7.69
CA GLY A 355 29.20 12.32 -8.58
C GLY A 355 28.09 11.58 -9.31
N THR A 356 28.47 10.57 -10.07
CA THR A 356 27.55 9.71 -10.83
C THR A 356 27.74 8.28 -10.35
N ILE A 357 26.64 7.56 -10.14
CA ILE A 357 26.67 6.12 -9.95
C ILE A 357 26.46 5.49 -11.32
N ASN A 358 27.48 4.80 -11.86
CA ASN A 358 27.38 3.99 -13.07
C ASN A 358 27.28 2.51 -12.67
N LEU A 359 26.15 1.87 -12.95
CA LEU A 359 25.87 0.53 -12.46
C LEU A 359 26.86 -0.52 -13.00
N ASN A 360 27.38 -0.37 -14.22
CA ASN A 360 28.32 -1.33 -14.77
C ASN A 360 29.66 -1.30 -14.02
N GLU A 361 30.12 -0.09 -13.69
CA GLU A 361 31.31 0.12 -12.87
C GLU A 361 31.10 -0.44 -11.46
N GLU A 362 29.96 -0.18 -10.84
CA GLU A 362 29.67 -0.65 -9.49
C GLU A 362 29.53 -2.17 -9.39
N LEU A 363 28.92 -2.81 -10.39
CA LEU A 363 28.88 -4.27 -10.49
C LEU A 363 30.29 -4.89 -10.54
N ALA A 364 31.30 -4.16 -11.03
CA ALA A 364 32.69 -4.58 -11.03
C ALA A 364 33.42 -4.20 -9.72
N ASN A 365 33.18 -3.01 -9.19
CA ASN A 365 33.82 -2.47 -7.99
C ASN A 365 33.50 -3.27 -6.73
N TYR A 366 32.26 -3.74 -6.59
CA TYR A 366 31.84 -4.61 -5.48
C TYR A 366 32.51 -5.99 -5.52
N GLY A 367 33.11 -6.37 -6.65
CA GLY A 367 33.72 -7.66 -6.87
C GLY A 367 32.68 -8.79 -7.00
N TYR A 368 33.20 -10.02 -7.05
CA TYR A 368 32.40 -11.20 -7.35
C TYR A 368 32.64 -12.31 -6.33
N THR A 369 31.58 -13.04 -6.01
CA THR A 369 31.65 -14.32 -5.30
C THR A 369 31.41 -15.43 -6.31
N ARG A 370 32.32 -16.42 -6.34
CA ARG A 370 32.15 -17.59 -7.20
C ARG A 370 31.13 -18.55 -6.59
N ILE A 371 30.05 -18.76 -7.32
CA ILE A 371 28.89 -19.54 -6.93
C ILE A 371 28.71 -20.64 -7.99
N GLY A 372 29.07 -21.88 -7.63
CA GLY A 372 29.20 -22.96 -8.60
C GLY A 372 30.26 -22.63 -9.65
N ASN A 373 29.87 -22.65 -10.93
CA ASN A 373 30.74 -22.30 -12.06
C ASN A 373 30.60 -20.85 -12.53
N LYS A 374 29.85 -20.02 -11.81
CA LYS A 374 29.49 -18.66 -12.20
C LYS A 374 30.02 -17.63 -11.20
N ASP A 375 30.41 -16.47 -11.71
CA ASP A 375 30.77 -15.32 -10.88
C ASP A 375 29.53 -14.44 -10.68
N VAL A 376 29.12 -14.27 -9.42
CA VAL A 376 27.95 -13.48 -9.04
C VAL A 376 28.41 -12.19 -8.37
N SER A 377 27.84 -11.05 -8.78
CA SER A 377 28.22 -9.74 -8.22
C SER A 377 27.85 -9.64 -6.74
N ASN A 378 28.80 -9.17 -5.93
CA ASN A 378 28.57 -8.94 -4.51
C ASN A 378 27.56 -7.81 -4.26
N LEU A 379 27.37 -6.89 -5.21
CA LEU A 379 26.33 -5.87 -5.13
C LEU A 379 24.93 -6.49 -5.13
N ILE A 380 24.71 -7.47 -6.00
CA ILE A 380 23.44 -8.21 -6.09
C ILE A 380 23.25 -9.05 -4.83
N ILE A 381 24.30 -9.68 -4.31
CA ILE A 381 24.23 -10.43 -3.05
C ILE A 381 23.81 -9.50 -1.89
N ALA A 382 24.40 -8.31 -1.78
CA ALA A 382 24.06 -7.32 -0.77
C ALA A 382 22.60 -6.86 -0.89
N TYR A 383 22.15 -6.54 -2.12
CA TYR A 383 20.77 -6.19 -2.41
C TYR A 383 19.78 -7.26 -1.94
N LEU A 384 20.07 -8.52 -2.22
CA LEU A 384 19.19 -9.61 -1.86
C LEU A 384 19.14 -9.86 -0.35
N GLN A 385 20.28 -9.73 0.33
CA GLN A 385 20.35 -9.82 1.80
C GLN A 385 19.49 -8.74 2.48
N ARG A 386 19.52 -7.51 1.94
CA ARG A 386 18.68 -6.42 2.44
C ARG A 386 17.19 -6.69 2.26
N ASN A 387 16.81 -7.39 1.20
CA ASN A 387 15.42 -7.75 0.92
C ASN A 387 15.00 -9.08 1.62
N GLY A 388 15.68 -9.44 2.71
CA GLY A 388 15.27 -10.55 3.58
C GLY A 388 15.63 -11.96 3.07
N LEU A 389 16.46 -12.07 2.03
CA LEU A 389 16.90 -13.37 1.52
C LEU A 389 18.22 -13.78 2.19
N SER A 390 18.20 -14.90 2.94
CA SER A 390 19.34 -15.30 3.80
C SER A 390 20.59 -15.71 3.00
N ALA A 391 21.78 -15.40 3.52
CA ALA A 391 23.06 -15.80 2.91
C ALA A 391 23.21 -17.34 2.77
N ASP A 392 22.64 -18.10 3.71
CA ASP A 392 22.65 -19.57 3.70
C ASP A 392 21.80 -20.13 2.55
N THR A 393 20.71 -19.44 2.22
CA THR A 393 19.88 -19.72 1.04
C THR A 393 20.67 -19.54 -0.26
N TYR A 394 21.51 -18.50 -0.35
CA TYR A 394 22.38 -18.27 -1.52
C TYR A 394 23.47 -19.32 -1.67
N SER A 395 24.18 -19.64 -0.60
CA SER A 395 25.21 -20.68 -0.64
C SER A 395 24.61 -22.03 -1.03
N TYR A 396 23.40 -22.33 -0.56
CA TYR A 396 22.73 -23.59 -0.88
C TYR A 396 22.31 -23.67 -2.34
N ILE A 397 21.65 -22.63 -2.87
CA ILE A 397 21.11 -22.63 -4.25
C ILE A 397 22.19 -22.41 -5.29
N GLY A 398 23.13 -21.55 -4.98
CA GLY A 398 24.22 -21.19 -5.86
C GLY A 398 25.33 -22.24 -5.95
N SER A 399 25.50 -23.09 -4.92
CA SER A 399 26.39 -24.27 -5.01
C SER A 399 25.85 -25.38 -5.91
N LEU A 400 24.60 -25.25 -6.35
CA LEU A 400 23.98 -26.17 -7.29
C LEU A 400 24.50 -25.80 -8.66
N ASP A 401 25.33 -26.65 -9.26
CA ASP A 401 25.81 -26.51 -10.63
C ASP A 401 24.64 -26.73 -11.61
N LEU A 402 23.70 -25.77 -11.66
CA LEU A 402 22.46 -25.85 -12.43
C LEU A 402 22.69 -25.70 -13.95
N GLY A 403 23.93 -25.69 -14.42
CA GLY A 403 24.27 -25.75 -15.83
C GLY A 403 23.77 -27.04 -16.53
N SER A 404 23.49 -28.11 -15.77
CA SER A 404 22.97 -29.38 -16.29
C SER A 404 21.49 -29.65 -15.91
N PRO A 405 20.66 -30.20 -16.82
CA PRO A 405 19.34 -30.73 -16.51
C PRO A 405 19.32 -31.81 -15.40
N ASP A 406 20.43 -32.53 -15.19
CA ASP A 406 20.53 -33.64 -14.23
C ASP A 406 20.63 -33.18 -12.76
N SER A 407 21.18 -31.99 -12.53
CA SER A 407 21.30 -31.35 -11.21
C SER A 407 19.94 -31.03 -10.60
N LEU A 408 18.98 -30.56 -11.41
CA LEU A 408 17.63 -30.20 -10.97
C LEU A 408 16.81 -31.41 -10.51
N ARG A 409 16.89 -32.51 -11.27
CA ARG A 409 16.20 -33.77 -10.92
C ARG A 409 16.73 -34.35 -9.62
N THR A 410 18.03 -34.19 -9.39
CA THR A 410 18.71 -34.63 -8.16
C THR A 410 18.29 -33.79 -6.94
N LEU A 411 17.96 -32.50 -7.15
CA LEU A 411 17.53 -31.56 -6.10
C LEU A 411 16.07 -31.74 -5.67
N GLN A 412 15.16 -31.86 -6.65
CA GLN A 412 13.76 -32.18 -6.38
C GLN A 412 13.61 -33.48 -5.56
N ALA A 413 14.55 -34.42 -5.73
CA ALA A 413 14.55 -35.71 -5.05
C ALA A 413 15.17 -35.71 -3.64
N ARG A 414 15.92 -34.67 -3.22
CA ARG A 414 16.75 -34.71 -1.99
C ARG A 414 16.37 -33.73 -0.87
N ALA A 415 15.60 -32.67 -1.15
CA ALA A 415 15.56 -31.55 -0.20
C ALA A 415 14.20 -30.86 0.00
N GLY A 416 13.09 -31.44 -0.46
CA GLY A 416 11.74 -30.90 -0.17
C GLY A 416 11.44 -29.55 -0.83
N PHE A 417 12.19 -29.18 -1.86
CA PHE A 417 11.98 -27.96 -2.64
C PHE A 417 11.11 -28.20 -3.87
N THR A 418 10.28 -27.22 -4.22
CA THR A 418 9.54 -27.17 -5.49
C THR A 418 10.24 -26.20 -6.42
N ILE A 419 10.76 -26.69 -7.55
CA ILE A 419 11.41 -25.85 -8.56
C ILE A 419 10.48 -25.69 -9.75
N SER A 420 10.23 -24.46 -10.18
CA SER A 420 9.38 -24.15 -11.33
C SER A 420 9.94 -22.95 -12.11
N ASN A 421 9.83 -23.02 -13.43
CA ASN A 421 10.17 -21.93 -14.35
C ASN A 421 8.94 -21.12 -14.77
N GLY A 422 7.79 -21.34 -14.13
CA GLY A 422 6.54 -20.64 -14.45
C GLY A 422 6.10 -20.76 -15.91
N GLY A 423 6.52 -21.80 -16.64
CA GLY A 423 6.23 -21.99 -18.06
C GLY A 423 7.21 -21.32 -19.02
N VAL A 424 8.19 -20.54 -18.53
CA VAL A 424 9.25 -19.96 -19.35
C VAL A 424 10.38 -20.97 -19.50
N THR A 425 10.34 -21.73 -20.59
CA THR A 425 11.29 -22.81 -20.85
C THR A 425 12.55 -22.35 -21.57
N LEU A 426 13.64 -23.10 -21.38
CA LEU A 426 14.86 -22.95 -22.16
C LEU A 426 14.59 -23.09 -23.67
N PRO A 427 15.20 -22.25 -24.53
CA PRO A 427 15.16 -22.43 -25.97
C PRO A 427 15.72 -23.79 -26.40
N THR A 428 15.09 -24.41 -27.40
CA THR A 428 15.62 -25.65 -27.98
C THR A 428 17.01 -25.41 -28.57
N GLY A 429 18.00 -26.19 -28.13
CA GLY A 429 19.36 -26.11 -28.63
C GLY A 429 20.23 -25.04 -27.96
N TYR A 430 19.73 -24.35 -26.91
CA TYR A 430 20.57 -23.48 -26.10
C TYR A 430 21.71 -24.27 -25.45
N GLU A 431 22.93 -23.73 -25.51
CA GLU A 431 24.13 -24.38 -25.01
C GLU A 431 24.82 -23.50 -23.97
N TYR A 432 24.69 -23.87 -22.70
CA TYR A 432 25.33 -23.16 -21.59
C TYR A 432 26.86 -23.20 -21.71
N LYS A 433 27.46 -22.03 -21.94
CA LYS A 433 28.90 -21.82 -22.20
C LYS A 433 29.41 -20.52 -21.56
N PRO A 434 29.44 -20.43 -20.22
CA PRO A 434 29.87 -19.22 -19.50
C PRO A 434 31.32 -18.81 -19.78
N SER A 435 32.15 -19.71 -20.33
CA SER A 435 33.52 -19.40 -20.76
C SER A 435 33.60 -18.53 -22.02
N LYS A 436 32.49 -18.31 -22.73
CA LYS A 436 32.43 -17.51 -23.96
C LYS A 436 32.08 -16.03 -23.74
N GLY A 437 31.88 -15.61 -22.49
CA GLY A 437 31.51 -14.25 -22.13
C GLY A 437 30.10 -14.20 -21.52
N SER A 438 29.49 -13.01 -21.55
CA SER A 438 28.17 -12.76 -20.96
C SER A 438 27.00 -13.35 -21.77
N LEU A 439 27.23 -13.86 -22.98
CA LEU A 439 26.22 -14.57 -23.74
C LEU A 439 26.41 -16.07 -23.53
N ASN A 440 25.32 -16.79 -23.26
CA ASN A 440 25.30 -18.21 -22.94
C ASN A 440 25.69 -18.56 -21.49
N ASP A 441 25.49 -17.64 -20.55
CA ASP A 441 25.78 -17.84 -19.12
C ASP A 441 24.51 -17.76 -18.23
N TYR A 442 23.33 -17.87 -18.84
CA TYR A 442 22.03 -17.58 -18.25
C TYR A 442 21.95 -16.13 -17.73
N CYS A 443 21.66 -15.90 -16.45
CA CYS A 443 21.44 -14.54 -15.94
C CYS A 443 22.76 -13.89 -15.53
N THR A 444 23.51 -13.31 -16.48
CA THR A 444 24.85 -12.74 -16.28
C THR A 444 25.00 -11.96 -14.96
N LYS A 445 26.13 -12.20 -14.25
CA LYS A 445 26.49 -11.62 -12.94
C LYS A 445 25.49 -11.84 -11.80
N SER A 446 24.40 -12.55 -12.03
CA SER A 446 23.33 -12.82 -11.07
C SER A 446 23.22 -14.32 -10.80
N PRO A 447 22.60 -14.74 -9.68
CA PRO A 447 22.09 -16.10 -9.57
C PRO A 447 21.05 -16.37 -10.67
N ASP A 448 20.87 -17.64 -11.03
CA ASP A 448 19.91 -18.04 -12.07
C ASP A 448 18.51 -18.32 -11.54
N THR A 449 18.36 -18.31 -10.22
CA THR A 449 17.15 -18.67 -9.51
C THR A 449 17.00 -17.81 -8.25
N ILE A 450 15.80 -17.87 -7.66
CA ILE A 450 15.48 -17.32 -6.34
C ILE A 450 14.71 -18.37 -5.55
N LEU A 451 14.98 -18.50 -4.24
CA LEU A 451 14.17 -19.29 -3.32
C LEU A 451 13.40 -18.38 -2.38
N TYR A 452 12.12 -18.69 -2.21
CA TYR A 452 11.31 -18.18 -1.14
C TYR A 452 10.60 -19.34 -0.43
N GLY A 453 10.81 -19.47 0.88
CA GLY A 453 10.37 -20.65 1.64
C GLY A 453 10.99 -21.93 1.09
N THR A 454 10.16 -22.82 0.51
CA THR A 454 10.60 -24.05 -0.15
C THR A 454 10.40 -24.02 -1.68
N VAL A 455 10.02 -22.87 -2.24
CA VAL A 455 9.72 -22.74 -3.68
C VAL A 455 10.82 -21.95 -4.37
N VAL A 456 11.39 -22.55 -5.43
CA VAL A 456 12.44 -21.98 -6.26
C VAL A 456 11.85 -21.53 -7.59
N ALA A 457 11.94 -20.24 -7.89
CA ALA A 457 11.69 -19.69 -9.22
C ALA A 457 12.96 -19.75 -10.07
N ASP A 458 12.84 -20.31 -11.26
CA ASP A 458 13.93 -20.58 -12.19
C ASP A 458 13.91 -19.63 -13.39
N PHE A 459 14.85 -18.70 -13.44
CA PHE A 459 14.94 -17.66 -14.48
C PHE A 459 15.79 -18.05 -15.69
N ARG A 460 16.43 -19.23 -15.69
CA ARG A 460 17.32 -19.64 -16.79
C ARG A 460 16.64 -19.61 -18.15
N GLY A 461 15.37 -19.99 -18.21
CA GLY A 461 14.57 -19.90 -19.43
C GLY A 461 14.48 -18.49 -19.99
N ALA A 462 14.20 -17.51 -19.12
CA ALA A 462 14.10 -16.10 -19.50
C ALA A 462 15.46 -15.56 -19.99
N CYS A 463 16.52 -15.80 -19.22
CA CYS A 463 17.86 -15.32 -19.54
C CYS A 463 18.44 -16.02 -20.79
N ALA A 464 18.22 -17.33 -20.99
CA ALA A 464 18.64 -18.03 -22.19
C ALA A 464 17.91 -17.55 -23.46
N ARG A 465 16.63 -17.19 -23.37
CA ARG A 465 15.88 -16.60 -24.50
C ARG A 465 16.44 -15.23 -24.87
N HIS A 466 16.83 -14.45 -23.86
CA HIS A 466 17.49 -13.16 -24.05
C HIS A 466 18.86 -13.30 -24.72
N ASP A 467 19.70 -14.23 -24.25
CA ASP A 467 20.99 -14.57 -24.88
C ASP A 467 20.83 -14.90 -26.36
N VAL A 468 19.90 -15.81 -26.70
CA VAL A 468 19.63 -16.22 -28.08
C VAL A 468 19.11 -15.05 -28.92
N CYS A 469 18.29 -14.18 -28.32
CA CYS A 469 17.80 -12.98 -28.98
C CYS A 469 18.98 -12.04 -29.33
N TYR A 470 19.84 -11.75 -28.35
CA TYR A 470 21.04 -10.93 -28.55
C TYR A 470 21.98 -11.54 -29.59
N ASP A 471 22.25 -12.86 -29.52
CA ASP A 471 23.05 -13.58 -30.52
C ASP A 471 22.47 -13.44 -31.93
N ASN A 472 21.15 -13.49 -32.09
CA ASN A 472 20.50 -13.30 -33.39
C ASN A 472 20.62 -11.84 -33.89
N VAL A 473 20.45 -10.85 -33.02
CA VAL A 473 20.57 -9.42 -33.39
C VAL A 473 22.01 -9.10 -33.81
N ASN A 474 23.00 -9.57 -33.04
CA ASN A 474 24.42 -9.49 -33.38
C ASN A 474 24.73 -10.07 -34.77
N ASN A 475 23.98 -11.10 -35.20
CA ASN A 475 24.22 -11.80 -36.46
C ASN A 475 23.39 -11.27 -37.65
N SER A 476 22.49 -10.30 -37.47
CA SER A 476 21.50 -9.94 -38.50
C SER A 476 21.39 -8.46 -38.86
N THR A 477 21.23 -7.56 -37.89
CA THR A 477 20.87 -6.15 -38.16
C THR A 477 21.65 -5.13 -37.34
N GLU A 478 22.22 -5.51 -36.18
CA GLU A 478 22.84 -4.61 -35.19
C GLU A 478 22.03 -3.34 -34.86
N ALA A 479 20.70 -3.35 -35.10
CA ALA A 479 19.85 -2.19 -34.89
C ALA A 479 19.45 -2.06 -33.41
N SER A 480 19.53 -0.85 -32.87
CA SER A 480 19.23 -0.58 -31.44
C SER A 480 17.82 -0.98 -30.99
N ALA A 481 16.84 -0.84 -31.88
CA ALA A 481 15.46 -1.22 -31.61
C ALA A 481 15.26 -2.74 -31.37
N ASP A 482 16.12 -3.59 -31.96
CA ASP A 482 16.02 -5.04 -31.83
C ASP A 482 16.56 -5.51 -30.47
N TYR A 483 17.62 -4.88 -29.96
CA TYR A 483 18.09 -5.11 -28.59
C TYR A 483 17.07 -4.66 -27.54
N ALA A 484 16.39 -3.53 -27.77
CA ALA A 484 15.31 -3.07 -26.90
C ALA A 484 14.15 -4.08 -26.83
N LEU A 485 13.84 -4.77 -27.94
CA LEU A 485 12.86 -5.87 -27.94
C LEU A 485 13.33 -7.06 -27.10
N CYS A 486 14.59 -7.49 -27.25
CA CYS A 486 15.15 -8.59 -26.44
C CYS A 486 15.03 -8.30 -24.93
N ASN A 487 15.38 -7.08 -24.52
CA ASN A 487 15.29 -6.63 -23.13
C ASN A 487 13.84 -6.63 -22.60
N ARG A 488 12.88 -6.13 -23.39
CA ARG A 488 11.46 -6.20 -23.02
C ARG A 488 10.97 -7.63 -22.83
N PHE A 489 11.40 -8.56 -23.69
CA PHE A 489 11.06 -9.98 -23.52
C PHE A 489 11.70 -10.59 -22.28
N LEU A 490 12.96 -10.25 -21.96
CA LEU A 490 13.61 -10.71 -20.73
C LEU A 490 12.79 -10.30 -19.50
N GLN A 491 12.48 -9.01 -19.37
CA GLN A 491 11.73 -8.48 -18.24
C GLN A 491 10.37 -9.18 -18.12
N LYS A 492 9.63 -9.28 -19.24
CA LYS A 492 8.32 -9.95 -19.29
C LYS A 492 8.41 -11.43 -18.87
N ASP A 493 9.38 -12.16 -19.41
CA ASP A 493 9.55 -13.58 -19.11
C ASP A 493 9.91 -13.78 -17.63
N MET A 494 10.76 -12.93 -17.05
CA MET A 494 11.07 -13.01 -15.61
C MET A 494 9.85 -12.71 -14.73
N MET A 495 9.04 -11.69 -15.06
CA MET A 495 7.80 -11.42 -14.32
C MET A 495 6.78 -12.56 -14.47
N THR A 496 6.73 -13.19 -15.65
CA THR A 496 5.88 -14.38 -15.89
C THR A 496 6.30 -15.55 -15.01
N VAL A 497 7.61 -15.79 -14.84
CA VAL A 497 8.12 -16.80 -13.91
C VAL A 497 7.59 -16.51 -12.50
N CYS A 498 7.73 -15.28 -12.01
CA CYS A 498 7.30 -14.93 -10.66
C CYS A 498 5.79 -15.10 -10.45
N ALA A 499 4.96 -14.65 -11.40
CA ALA A 499 3.51 -14.77 -11.34
C ALA A 499 2.99 -16.20 -11.37
N ASN A 500 3.68 -17.09 -12.09
CA ASN A 500 3.24 -18.48 -12.25
C ASN A 500 3.85 -19.44 -11.22
N VAL A 501 4.96 -19.06 -10.56
CA VAL A 501 5.61 -19.87 -9.53
C VAL A 501 5.01 -19.62 -8.15
N PHE A 502 4.63 -18.37 -7.85
CA PHE A 502 4.13 -17.97 -6.54
C PHE A 502 2.64 -17.57 -6.62
N GLY A 503 1.93 -17.69 -5.49
CA GLY A 503 0.54 -17.23 -5.41
C GLY A 503 0.43 -15.73 -5.67
N ALA A 504 -0.65 -15.32 -6.34
CA ALA A 504 -0.93 -13.91 -6.60
C ALA A 504 -0.94 -13.11 -5.30
N LYS A 505 -0.26 -11.95 -5.29
CA LYS A 505 -0.12 -11.05 -4.13
C LYS A 505 0.55 -11.71 -2.91
N SER A 506 1.28 -12.81 -3.08
CA SER A 506 2.07 -13.40 -1.99
C SER A 506 3.41 -12.68 -1.76
N LEU A 507 3.94 -12.78 -0.54
CA LEU A 507 5.31 -12.34 -0.21
C LEU A 507 6.36 -12.98 -1.14
N GLY A 508 6.14 -14.24 -1.55
CA GLY A 508 7.02 -14.94 -2.48
C GLY A 508 7.02 -14.31 -3.87
N GLN A 509 5.84 -13.95 -4.40
CA GLN A 509 5.74 -13.26 -5.69
C GLN A 509 6.41 -11.88 -5.64
N ARG A 510 6.19 -11.10 -4.57
CA ARG A 510 6.85 -9.80 -4.38
C ARG A 510 8.37 -9.93 -4.32
N SER A 511 8.87 -10.84 -3.50
CA SER A 511 10.32 -11.10 -3.37
C SER A 511 10.94 -11.51 -4.70
N CYS A 512 10.20 -12.32 -5.47
CA CYS A 512 10.59 -12.71 -6.82
C CYS A 512 10.63 -11.52 -7.78
N ASN A 513 9.60 -10.68 -7.83
CA ASN A 513 9.53 -9.51 -8.72
C ASN A 513 10.66 -8.51 -8.44
N VAL A 514 10.90 -8.20 -7.16
CA VAL A 514 11.97 -7.29 -6.72
C VAL A 514 13.34 -7.82 -7.15
N THR A 515 13.59 -9.12 -6.92
CA THR A 515 14.82 -9.80 -7.35
C THR A 515 14.97 -9.83 -8.87
N ALA A 516 13.87 -10.09 -9.59
CA ALA A 516 13.87 -10.16 -11.05
C ALA A 516 14.29 -8.82 -11.68
N ARG A 517 13.87 -7.69 -11.11
CA ARG A 517 14.31 -6.36 -11.58
C ARG A 517 15.81 -6.13 -11.36
N ALA A 518 16.35 -6.54 -10.22
CA ALA A 518 17.79 -6.44 -9.96
C ALA A 518 18.61 -7.30 -10.94
N TYR A 519 18.15 -8.53 -11.21
CA TYR A 519 18.80 -9.42 -12.17
C TYR A 519 18.70 -8.86 -13.58
N PHE A 520 17.52 -8.37 -13.99
CA PHE A 520 17.34 -7.69 -15.27
C PHE A 520 18.33 -6.53 -15.43
N ALA A 521 18.43 -5.64 -14.43
CA ALA A 521 19.37 -4.52 -14.47
C ALA A 521 20.83 -4.98 -14.64
N ALA A 522 21.24 -6.04 -13.94
CA ALA A 522 22.59 -6.59 -14.03
C ALA A 522 22.90 -7.26 -15.38
N VAL A 523 21.95 -8.05 -15.91
CA VAL A 523 22.07 -8.72 -17.21
C VAL A 523 22.22 -7.67 -18.30
N VAL A 524 21.24 -6.77 -18.40
CA VAL A 524 21.18 -5.73 -19.42
C VAL A 524 22.42 -4.85 -19.43
N THR A 525 22.85 -4.37 -18.26
CA THR A 525 23.98 -3.43 -18.13
C THR A 525 25.30 -4.08 -18.56
N THR A 526 25.38 -5.41 -18.55
CA THR A 526 26.55 -6.15 -19.02
C THR A 526 26.59 -6.33 -20.54
N HIS A 527 25.53 -5.93 -21.25
CA HIS A 527 25.46 -5.86 -22.72
C HIS A 527 25.27 -4.41 -23.19
N PRO A 528 26.29 -3.54 -23.08
CA PRO A 528 26.19 -2.10 -23.31
C PRO A 528 25.86 -1.71 -24.78
N SER A 529 25.92 -2.66 -25.71
CA SER A 529 25.56 -2.42 -27.10
C SER A 529 24.04 -2.22 -27.23
N HIS A 530 23.65 -0.94 -27.26
CA HIS A 530 22.39 -0.40 -27.76
C HIS A 530 21.16 -0.40 -26.84
N TRP A 531 21.13 0.56 -25.92
CA TRP A 531 19.98 0.89 -25.07
C TRP A 531 18.98 1.90 -25.68
N GLU A 532 19.26 2.47 -26.86
CA GLU A 532 18.36 3.43 -27.51
C GLU A 532 17.02 2.80 -27.90
N GLY A 533 16.03 2.90 -27.00
CA GLY A 533 14.66 2.42 -27.24
C GLY A 533 13.77 2.27 -26.01
N HIS A 534 14.31 2.41 -24.80
CA HIS A 534 13.57 2.11 -23.55
C HIS A 534 12.85 3.27 -22.87
N LEU A 535 13.13 4.53 -23.21
CA LEU A 535 12.64 5.69 -22.43
C LEU A 535 11.28 6.25 -22.89
N GLY A 536 10.43 5.40 -23.48
CA GLY A 536 9.03 5.72 -23.74
C GLY A 536 8.14 5.44 -22.53
N GLY A 537 8.42 6.08 -21.37
CA GLY A 537 7.57 6.03 -20.17
C GLY A 537 8.12 5.14 -19.04
N GLY A 538 8.88 5.75 -18.12
CA GLY A 538 9.36 5.10 -16.89
C GLY A 538 10.48 4.07 -17.11
N ILE A 539 11.33 3.87 -16.10
CA ILE A 539 12.55 3.03 -16.20
C ILE A 539 12.21 1.52 -16.19
N TYR A 540 10.95 1.16 -15.88
CA TYR A 540 10.44 -0.21 -15.92
C TYR A 540 8.95 -0.22 -16.28
N PRO A 541 8.54 0.02 -17.54
CA PRO A 541 7.16 -0.19 -17.91
C PRO A 541 6.86 -1.70 -17.75
N LEU A 542 5.72 -2.00 -17.12
CA LEU A 542 5.21 -3.35 -16.87
C LEU A 542 4.85 -4.09 -18.16
#